data_AF-A0A3B8TTV3-F1
#
_entry.id   AF-A0A3B8TTV3-F1
#
_cell.length_a   1.000
_cell.length_b   1.000
_cell.length_c   1.000
_cell.angle_alpha   90.00
_cell.angle_beta   90.00
_cell.angle_gamma   90.00
#
_symmetry.space_group_name_H-M   'P 1'
#
loop_
_entity.id
_entity.type
_entity.pdbx_description
1 polymer ?
#
loop_
_entity_poly.entity_id
_entity_poly.type
_entity_poly.pdbx_seq_one_letter_code
_entity_poly.pdbx_strand_id
1 'polypeptide(L)'
;MHSIKTLCAIGLTSLAIQSNAQGLTFTNPFNEFNANSLIVPEGYKVDVVYQARKDSVRTEDGLLHLSKSKIDFLAFIPHENLDHHGILFMNHELRDSNFVLGHGGGMSWVAVSQKEDGSWSTDGDAHYIDFSSVGGTWHNCGGEVTHHNTILTAEEYPPFTNAELYGSEGQYYLDTSDFGGMKRNEAMGWMVEVDIQSKKPLRKLWQMGRYSHEDTYCTRDGKFVYLTDDYGGGVFFKFEAADPGDYQEGQLYAYKQGIDGQGGEWLPLPMEMDSLIHARHVAHRIGATLFKSHEWIDAHNGKLYIAESGGSRDYSKDIERGGTLAHHLQQDPLYMGNNTTYDPYGRILVFD
;
A
#
# COMPACT_ATOMS: atom_id res chain seq x y z
N MET A 1 22.98 4.17 -68.13
CA MET A 1 22.97 3.07 -67.14
C MET A 1 23.97 3.39 -66.05
N HIS A 2 23.56 3.96 -64.92
CA HIS A 2 24.26 3.89 -63.64
C HIS A 2 23.16 3.91 -62.57
N SER A 3 22.98 2.76 -61.93
CA SER A 3 22.02 2.52 -60.85
C SER A 3 22.60 3.04 -59.55
N ILE A 4 21.90 3.95 -58.85
CA ILE A 4 22.18 4.29 -57.46
C ILE A 4 21.10 3.61 -56.62
N LYS A 5 21.53 2.60 -55.88
CA LYS A 5 20.73 1.94 -54.84
C LYS A 5 20.69 2.87 -53.63
N THR A 6 19.51 3.37 -53.28
CA THR A 6 19.28 4.09 -52.02
C THR A 6 19.20 3.06 -50.89
N LEU A 7 20.13 3.15 -49.95
CA LEU A 7 20.10 2.43 -48.68
C LEU A 7 19.32 3.30 -47.68
N CYS A 8 18.10 2.91 -47.33
CA CYS A 8 17.36 3.54 -46.24
C CYS A 8 17.81 2.87 -44.92
N ALA A 9 18.66 3.54 -44.15
CA ALA A 9 18.90 3.19 -42.76
C ALA A 9 17.91 4.00 -41.91
N ILE A 10 16.85 3.34 -41.43
CA ILE A 10 15.97 3.90 -40.40
C ILE A 10 16.70 3.70 -39.08
N GLY A 11 17.50 4.70 -38.70
CA GLY A 11 18.04 4.76 -37.35
C GLY A 11 16.93 5.14 -36.39
N LEU A 12 16.55 4.23 -35.48
CA LEU A 12 15.83 4.59 -34.26
C LEU A 12 16.70 5.61 -33.52
N THR A 13 16.31 6.88 -33.60
CA THR A 13 16.82 7.88 -32.66
C THR A 13 16.05 7.65 -31.38
N SER A 14 16.65 6.96 -30.42
CA SER A 14 16.19 7.02 -29.04
C SER A 14 16.37 8.47 -28.60
N LEU A 15 15.31 9.27 -28.65
CA LEU A 15 15.26 10.47 -27.83
C LEU A 15 15.23 9.99 -26.37
N ALA A 16 16.41 9.83 -25.77
CA ALA A 16 16.53 9.90 -24.33
C ALA A 16 16.13 11.32 -23.96
N ILE A 17 14.88 11.48 -23.54
CA ILE A 17 14.48 12.66 -22.79
C ILE A 17 15.34 12.60 -21.53
N GLN A 18 16.42 13.37 -21.50
CA GLN A 18 17.10 13.69 -20.25
C GLN A 18 16.06 14.41 -19.40
N SER A 19 15.43 13.67 -18.49
CA SER A 19 14.74 14.31 -17.39
C SER A 19 15.82 15.11 -16.66
N ASN A 20 15.71 16.43 -16.68
CA ASN A 20 16.42 17.28 -15.73
C ASN A 20 15.75 17.09 -14.36
N ALA A 21 15.79 15.87 -13.82
CA ALA A 21 15.51 15.64 -12.42
C ALA A 21 16.65 16.31 -11.66
N GLN A 22 16.43 17.55 -11.22
CA GLN A 22 17.37 18.27 -10.37
C GLN A 22 17.64 17.42 -9.13
N GLY A 23 18.90 17.01 -8.92
CA GLY A 23 19.33 16.32 -7.71
C GLY A 23 19.66 14.83 -7.83
N LEU A 24 19.46 14.18 -8.98
CA LEU A 24 19.98 12.81 -9.18
C LEU A 24 21.51 12.84 -9.33
N THR A 25 22.22 12.27 -8.35
CA THR A 25 23.70 12.22 -8.33
C THR A 25 24.27 10.95 -8.95
N PHE A 26 23.42 10.04 -9.44
CA PHE A 26 23.82 8.78 -10.06
C PHE A 26 23.26 8.66 -11.47
N THR A 27 23.96 7.89 -12.31
CA THR A 27 23.44 7.50 -13.62
C THR A 27 22.72 6.17 -13.46
N ASN A 28 21.49 6.05 -13.99
CA ASN A 28 20.76 4.80 -13.96
C ASN A 28 21.56 3.70 -14.71
N PRO A 29 21.94 2.60 -14.05
CA PRO A 29 22.72 1.55 -14.67
C PRO A 29 21.83 0.70 -15.61
N PHE A 30 21.64 1.17 -16.84
CA PHE A 30 21.20 0.39 -18.01
C PHE A 30 19.78 -0.22 -18.05
N ASN A 31 19.40 -0.64 -19.27
CA ASN A 31 18.16 -1.31 -19.68
C ASN A 31 18.27 -2.86 -19.63
N GLU A 32 18.91 -3.44 -18.61
CA GLU A 32 19.04 -4.90 -18.50
C GLU A 32 17.86 -5.50 -17.71
N PHE A 33 16.75 -5.72 -18.40
CA PHE A 33 15.51 -6.26 -17.81
C PHE A 33 15.55 -7.77 -17.46
N ASN A 34 16.67 -8.46 -17.71
CA ASN A 34 16.84 -9.89 -17.46
C ASN A 34 17.90 -10.21 -16.40
N ALA A 35 18.33 -9.22 -15.61
CA ALA A 35 19.31 -9.43 -14.57
C ALA A 35 18.79 -10.42 -13.50
N ASN A 36 19.65 -11.33 -13.05
CA ASN A 36 19.38 -12.25 -11.94
C ASN A 36 20.10 -11.86 -10.64
N SER A 37 20.71 -10.68 -10.63
CA SER A 37 21.34 -10.01 -9.51
C SER A 37 20.93 -8.54 -9.51
N LEU A 38 21.04 -7.89 -8.34
CA LEU A 38 20.76 -6.46 -8.25
C LEU A 38 21.87 -5.66 -8.92
N ILE A 39 21.50 -4.83 -9.89
CA ILE A 39 22.40 -3.89 -10.55
C ILE A 39 22.33 -2.56 -9.79
N VAL A 40 23.46 -2.10 -9.26
CA VAL A 40 23.55 -0.82 -8.55
C VAL A 40 24.49 0.15 -9.25
N PRO A 41 24.24 1.48 -9.17
CA PRO A 41 25.11 2.46 -9.78
C PRO A 41 26.54 2.38 -9.22
N GLU A 42 27.52 2.82 -10.02
CA GLU A 42 28.91 2.88 -9.58
C GLU A 42 29.05 3.73 -8.30
N GLY A 43 29.83 3.24 -7.34
CA GLY A 43 30.01 3.88 -6.03
C GLY A 43 28.98 3.48 -4.97
N TYR A 44 27.93 2.74 -5.33
CA TYR A 44 26.94 2.22 -4.39
C TYR A 44 27.24 0.76 -4.00
N LYS A 45 26.81 0.39 -2.79
CA LYS A 45 26.89 -0.98 -2.26
C LYS A 45 25.53 -1.39 -1.72
N VAL A 46 25.31 -2.69 -1.64
CA VAL A 46 24.06 -3.28 -1.12
C VAL A 46 24.42 -4.32 -0.10
N ASP A 47 23.77 -4.22 1.05
CA ASP A 47 23.81 -5.24 2.09
C ASP A 47 22.47 -5.96 2.13
N VAL A 48 22.51 -7.27 2.38
CA VAL A 48 21.30 -8.05 2.66
C VAL A 48 21.09 -8.04 4.16
N VAL A 49 20.20 -7.17 4.64
CA VAL A 49 19.92 -7.00 6.07
C VAL A 49 19.02 -8.11 6.60
N TYR A 50 18.00 -8.50 5.85
CA TYR A 50 17.02 -9.52 6.25
C TYR A 50 16.41 -10.23 5.02
N GLN A 51 16.14 -11.52 5.14
CA GLN A 51 15.55 -12.37 4.10
C GLN A 51 14.38 -13.17 4.64
N ALA A 52 13.19 -12.84 4.12
CA ALA A 52 11.96 -13.54 4.43
C ALA A 52 12.05 -15.04 4.11
N ARG A 53 11.51 -15.92 4.98
CA ARG A 53 11.58 -17.40 4.91
C ARG A 53 12.97 -18.03 4.97
N LYS A 54 14.03 -17.24 5.11
CA LYS A 54 15.39 -17.73 5.37
C LYS A 54 15.80 -17.38 6.80
N ASP A 55 15.52 -16.16 7.21
CA ASP A 55 15.74 -15.72 8.57
C ASP A 55 14.55 -16.10 9.47
N SER A 56 14.83 -16.22 10.76
CA SER A 56 13.82 -16.58 11.76
C SER A 56 13.25 -15.35 12.46
N VAL A 57 12.05 -15.51 12.99
CA VAL A 57 11.39 -14.57 13.90
C VAL A 57 11.12 -15.27 15.22
N ARG A 58 11.18 -14.50 16.30
CA ARG A 58 10.82 -14.95 17.64
C ARG A 58 9.37 -14.58 17.95
N THR A 59 8.62 -15.54 18.47
CA THR A 59 7.24 -15.36 18.97
C THR A 59 7.23 -14.92 20.44
N GLU A 60 6.08 -14.50 20.98
CA GLU A 60 5.97 -14.01 22.36
C GLU A 60 6.36 -15.07 23.41
N ASP A 61 6.17 -16.35 23.11
CA ASP A 61 6.61 -17.47 23.95
C ASP A 61 8.13 -17.74 23.87
N GLY A 62 8.85 -16.98 23.05
CA GLY A 62 10.29 -17.05 22.90
C GLY A 62 10.77 -18.09 21.89
N LEU A 63 9.89 -18.82 21.20
CA LEU A 63 10.29 -19.80 20.19
C LEU A 63 10.71 -19.14 18.87
N LEU A 64 11.60 -19.81 18.13
CA LEU A 64 12.08 -19.35 16.82
C LEU A 64 11.40 -20.11 15.69
N HIS A 65 10.94 -19.38 14.69
CA HIS A 65 10.26 -19.90 13.52
C HIS A 65 10.72 -19.19 12.25
N LEU A 66 10.67 -19.86 11.10
CA LEU A 66 10.91 -19.18 9.82
C LEU A 66 9.91 -18.05 9.66
N SER A 67 10.41 -16.88 9.24
CA SER A 67 9.57 -15.72 9.03
C SER A 67 8.52 -15.97 7.94
N LYS A 68 7.46 -15.17 7.97
CA LYS A 68 6.59 -14.99 6.82
C LYS A 68 7.38 -14.41 5.62
N SER A 69 6.90 -14.68 4.39
CA SER A 69 7.50 -14.20 3.13
C SER A 69 7.01 -12.80 2.74
N LYS A 70 7.25 -12.39 1.49
CA LYS A 70 6.67 -11.21 0.83
C LYS A 70 6.73 -9.97 1.72
N ILE A 71 7.96 -9.56 2.02
CA ILE A 71 8.17 -8.29 2.71
C ILE A 71 7.71 -7.19 1.77
N ASP A 72 6.93 -6.27 2.32
CA ASP A 72 6.39 -5.13 1.60
C ASP A 72 6.80 -3.83 2.30
N PHE A 73 5.86 -3.03 2.83
CA PHE A 73 6.16 -1.81 3.58
C PHE A 73 7.26 -2.00 4.63
N LEU A 74 8.20 -1.05 4.61
CA LEU A 74 9.32 -0.95 5.53
C LEU A 74 9.26 0.36 6.29
N ALA A 75 9.33 0.28 7.62
CA ALA A 75 9.47 1.45 8.47
C ALA A 75 10.75 1.35 9.30
N PHE A 76 11.66 2.31 9.11
CA PHE A 76 12.84 2.45 9.94
C PHE A 76 12.59 3.50 11.03
N ILE A 77 12.62 3.06 12.28
CA ILE A 77 12.51 3.94 13.46
C ILE A 77 13.91 4.17 14.02
N PRO A 78 14.49 5.37 13.88
CA PRO A 78 15.83 5.66 14.39
C PRO A 78 15.86 5.58 15.91
N HIS A 79 16.97 5.10 16.46
CA HIS A 79 17.19 5.12 17.90
C HIS A 79 17.48 6.56 18.38
N GLU A 80 16.77 7.04 19.40
CA GLU A 80 16.85 8.45 19.84
C GLU A 80 18.26 8.90 20.27
N ASN A 81 19.05 7.97 20.83
CA ASN A 81 20.34 8.28 21.48
C ASN A 81 21.56 7.62 20.82
N LEU A 82 21.37 6.86 19.74
CA LEU A 82 22.46 6.11 19.11
C LEU A 82 22.40 6.35 17.60
N ASP A 83 23.41 7.06 17.11
CA ASP A 83 23.58 7.25 15.67
C ASP A 83 23.72 5.88 15.00
N HIS A 84 23.17 5.77 13.79
CA HIS A 84 23.25 4.56 12.98
C HIS A 84 22.66 3.29 13.63
N HIS A 85 21.68 3.44 14.53
CA HIS A 85 20.90 2.35 15.11
C HIS A 85 19.41 2.63 14.93
N GLY A 86 18.61 1.58 14.87
CA GLY A 86 17.16 1.71 14.85
C GLY A 86 16.44 0.37 14.84
N ILE A 87 15.13 0.43 14.62
CA ILE A 87 14.26 -0.73 14.46
C ILE A 87 13.67 -0.70 13.07
N LEU A 88 13.80 -1.80 12.34
CA LEU A 88 13.16 -2.01 11.06
C LEU A 88 11.88 -2.83 11.26
N PHE A 89 10.73 -2.23 10.99
CA PHE A 89 9.43 -2.92 10.87
C PHE A 89 9.18 -3.30 9.42
N MET A 90 8.58 -4.47 9.20
CA MET A 90 8.42 -5.11 7.90
C MET A 90 7.03 -5.73 7.80
N ASN A 91 6.18 -5.20 6.92
CA ASN A 91 4.92 -5.84 6.57
C ASN A 91 5.16 -7.16 5.83
N HIS A 92 4.15 -8.02 5.85
CA HIS A 92 4.12 -9.30 5.16
C HIS A 92 2.85 -9.42 4.31
N GLU A 93 2.98 -9.17 3.02
CA GLU A 93 1.89 -9.05 2.03
C GLU A 93 1.45 -10.41 1.48
N LEU A 94 1.03 -11.33 2.37
CA LEU A 94 0.58 -12.66 1.97
C LEU A 94 -0.72 -13.08 2.65
N ARG A 95 -1.25 -14.21 2.18
CA ARG A 95 -2.54 -14.76 2.62
C ARG A 95 -2.37 -16.23 2.99
N ASP A 96 -1.35 -16.59 3.78
CA ASP A 96 -1.12 -18.00 4.12
C ASP A 96 -1.67 -18.39 5.49
N SER A 97 -2.15 -19.62 5.59
CA SER A 97 -2.45 -20.21 6.89
C SER A 97 -1.14 -20.58 7.59
N ASN A 98 -0.81 -19.90 8.69
CA ASN A 98 0.28 -20.29 9.58
C ASN A 98 -0.22 -20.47 11.01
N PHE A 99 -0.03 -21.66 11.60
CA PHE A 99 -0.49 -21.98 12.95
C PHE A 99 0.34 -21.36 14.07
N VAL A 100 1.53 -20.88 13.73
CA VAL A 100 2.47 -20.32 14.69
C VAL A 100 2.44 -18.81 14.64
N LEU A 101 2.56 -18.24 13.44
CA LEU A 101 2.61 -16.79 13.22
C LEU A 101 1.23 -16.21 12.89
N GLY A 102 0.15 -16.97 13.05
CA GLY A 102 -1.17 -16.53 12.65
C GLY A 102 -1.40 -16.55 11.13
N HIS A 103 -2.67 -16.62 10.75
CA HIS A 103 -3.11 -16.69 9.36
C HIS A 103 -3.12 -15.32 8.69
N GLY A 104 -3.07 -15.29 7.36
CA GLY A 104 -3.11 -14.06 6.57
C GLY A 104 -1.74 -13.39 6.47
N GLY A 105 -1.75 -12.06 6.57
CA GLY A 105 -0.56 -11.22 6.45
C GLY A 105 0.29 -11.26 7.73
N GLY A 106 0.91 -10.14 8.04
CA GLY A 106 1.61 -9.95 9.31
C GLY A 106 2.57 -8.76 9.28
N MET A 107 3.27 -8.59 10.39
CA MET A 107 4.39 -7.66 10.50
C MET A 107 5.45 -8.26 11.42
N SER A 108 6.72 -8.03 11.07
CA SER A 108 7.86 -8.36 11.92
C SER A 108 8.68 -7.10 12.22
N TRP A 109 9.49 -7.14 13.27
CA TRP A 109 10.46 -6.09 13.55
C TRP A 109 11.82 -6.66 13.93
N VAL A 110 12.89 -5.91 13.66
CA VAL A 110 14.25 -6.29 14.06
C VAL A 110 15.09 -5.05 14.35
N ALA A 111 15.90 -5.11 15.40
CA ALA A 111 16.90 -4.07 15.64
C ALA A 111 18.01 -4.15 14.58
N VAL A 112 18.46 -3.00 14.09
CA VAL A 112 19.52 -2.91 13.08
C VAL A 112 20.52 -1.83 13.44
N SER A 113 21.78 -2.04 13.06
CA SER A 113 22.85 -1.06 13.21
C SER A 113 23.82 -1.08 12.04
N GLN A 114 24.42 0.09 11.79
CA GLN A 114 25.56 0.21 10.89
C GLN A 114 26.85 -0.19 11.62
N LYS A 115 27.66 -1.01 10.95
CA LYS A 115 28.98 -1.42 11.40
C LYS A 115 30.03 -0.36 11.02
N GLU A 116 31.24 -0.49 11.58
CA GLU A 116 32.34 0.46 11.34
C GLU A 116 32.75 0.58 9.87
N ASP A 117 32.54 -0.47 9.07
CA ASP A 117 32.82 -0.49 7.63
C ASP A 117 31.69 0.13 6.78
N GLY A 118 30.63 0.63 7.42
CA GLY A 118 29.47 1.25 6.80
C GLY A 118 28.35 0.26 6.41
N SER A 119 28.54 -1.05 6.59
CA SER A 119 27.50 -2.04 6.28
C SER A 119 26.40 -2.08 7.33
N TRP A 120 25.17 -2.43 6.96
CA TRP A 120 24.07 -2.63 7.92
C TRP A 120 23.81 -4.11 8.18
N SER A 121 23.50 -4.46 9.43
CA SER A 121 23.02 -5.80 9.79
C SER A 121 21.98 -5.75 10.91
N THR A 122 21.33 -6.88 11.16
CA THR A 122 20.49 -7.05 12.34
C THR A 122 21.32 -7.16 13.62
N ASP A 123 20.73 -6.74 14.73
CA ASP A 123 21.25 -6.86 16.09
C ASP A 123 20.42 -7.87 16.88
N GLY A 124 20.56 -9.14 16.52
CA GLY A 124 19.82 -10.26 17.12
C GLY A 124 18.72 -10.80 16.21
N ASP A 125 17.77 -11.51 16.82
CA ASP A 125 16.66 -12.11 16.09
C ASP A 125 15.59 -11.06 15.74
N ALA A 126 14.94 -11.25 14.60
CA ALA A 126 13.69 -10.57 14.32
C ALA A 126 12.58 -11.12 15.23
N HIS A 127 11.51 -10.36 15.38
CA HIS A 127 10.36 -10.70 16.21
C HIS A 127 9.08 -10.55 15.39
N TYR A 128 8.16 -11.50 15.56
CA TYR A 128 6.85 -11.43 14.93
C TYR A 128 5.88 -10.64 15.83
N ILE A 129 5.02 -9.82 15.21
CA ILE A 129 3.95 -9.10 15.91
C ILE A 129 2.68 -9.95 15.85
N ASP A 130 2.18 -10.39 17.01
CA ASP A 130 0.94 -11.16 17.08
C ASP A 130 -0.30 -10.26 16.98
N PHE A 131 -1.08 -10.44 15.90
CA PHE A 131 -2.33 -9.72 15.63
C PHE A 131 -3.58 -10.41 16.21
N SER A 132 -3.44 -11.50 16.96
CA SER A 132 -4.57 -12.25 17.52
C SER A 132 -5.51 -11.39 18.38
N SER A 133 -4.96 -10.42 19.12
CA SER A 133 -5.72 -9.49 19.98
C SER A 133 -6.70 -8.60 19.21
N VAL A 134 -6.45 -8.35 17.92
CA VAL A 134 -7.27 -7.51 17.04
C VAL A 134 -8.02 -8.32 15.98
N GLY A 135 -8.08 -9.64 16.13
CA GLY A 135 -8.82 -10.54 15.26
C GLY A 135 -8.02 -11.14 14.10
N GLY A 136 -6.70 -10.93 14.09
CA GLY A 136 -5.80 -11.30 13.00
C GLY A 136 -5.56 -10.14 12.04
N THR A 137 -4.72 -10.39 11.02
CA THR A 137 -4.45 -9.42 9.97
C THR A 137 -4.36 -10.06 8.59
N TRP A 138 -4.44 -9.27 7.53
CA TRP A 138 -4.64 -9.77 6.17
C TRP A 138 -3.82 -9.00 5.15
N HIS A 139 -2.96 -9.69 4.40
CA HIS A 139 -2.30 -9.16 3.20
C HIS A 139 -1.73 -7.74 3.41
N ASN A 140 -0.87 -7.59 4.43
CA ASN A 140 -0.37 -6.28 4.81
C ASN A 140 0.54 -5.71 3.72
N CYS A 141 0.09 -4.69 3.00
CA CYS A 141 0.79 -4.07 1.87
C CYS A 141 1.62 -2.86 2.33
N GLY A 142 1.16 -1.66 2.02
CA GLY A 142 1.73 -0.37 2.43
C GLY A 142 1.46 -0.01 3.89
N GLY A 143 1.66 1.27 4.21
CA GLY A 143 1.53 1.76 5.57
C GLY A 143 2.35 3.02 5.82
N GLU A 144 2.27 3.51 7.05
CA GLU A 144 2.95 4.75 7.42
C GLU A 144 3.34 4.79 8.89
N VAL A 145 4.50 5.40 9.15
CA VAL A 145 4.87 5.80 10.51
C VAL A 145 4.16 7.11 10.85
N THR A 146 3.25 7.07 11.81
CA THR A 146 2.51 8.26 12.23
C THR A 146 3.42 9.21 13.02
N HIS A 147 3.01 10.48 13.10
CA HIS A 147 3.66 11.47 13.95
C HIS A 147 3.38 11.27 15.46
N HIS A 148 2.72 10.17 15.84
CA HIS A 148 2.23 9.89 17.20
C HIS A 148 2.69 8.53 17.74
N ASN A 149 3.87 8.06 17.34
CA ASN A 149 4.52 6.81 17.79
C ASN A 149 3.77 5.52 17.44
N THR A 150 2.99 5.53 16.36
CA THR A 150 2.33 4.32 15.84
C THR A 150 2.72 4.09 14.38
N ILE A 151 2.53 2.85 13.93
CA ILE A 151 2.58 2.47 12.52
C ILE A 151 1.16 2.09 12.10
N LEU A 152 0.70 2.62 10.98
CA LEU A 152 -0.49 2.12 10.31
C LEU A 152 -0.04 1.10 9.27
N THR A 153 -0.58 -0.12 9.32
CA THR A 153 -0.35 -1.17 8.31
C THR A 153 -1.66 -1.42 7.55
N ALA A 154 -1.56 -1.53 6.23
CA ALA A 154 -2.70 -1.55 5.32
C ALA A 154 -3.08 -2.97 4.91
N GLU A 155 -4.33 -3.37 5.16
CA GLU A 155 -4.82 -4.68 4.71
C GLU A 155 -5.44 -4.61 3.33
N GLU A 156 -4.88 -5.41 2.43
CA GLU A 156 -5.08 -5.28 1.01
C GLU A 156 -5.84 -6.51 0.46
N TYR A 157 -6.52 -6.38 -0.68
CA TYR A 157 -7.45 -7.35 -1.29
C TYR A 157 -8.30 -8.17 -0.30
N PRO A 158 -9.21 -7.52 0.46
CA PRO A 158 -9.96 -8.23 1.48
C PRO A 158 -10.97 -9.22 0.88
N PRO A 159 -11.17 -10.38 1.52
CA PRO A 159 -12.09 -11.41 1.02
C PRO A 159 -13.55 -10.97 1.15
N PHE A 160 -14.38 -11.23 0.15
CA PHE A 160 -15.80 -10.89 0.18
C PHE A 160 -16.65 -11.90 0.94
N THR A 161 -16.16 -13.12 1.13
CA THR A 161 -16.87 -14.18 1.86
C THR A 161 -15.93 -14.99 2.75
N ASN A 162 -16.48 -15.66 3.76
CA ASN A 162 -15.71 -16.64 4.54
C ASN A 162 -15.15 -17.79 3.69
N ALA A 163 -15.78 -18.14 2.57
CA ALA A 163 -15.26 -19.16 1.65
C ALA A 163 -13.99 -18.69 0.92
N GLU A 164 -13.97 -17.42 0.47
CA GLU A 164 -12.77 -16.80 -0.12
C GLU A 164 -11.67 -16.63 0.91
N LEU A 165 -12.01 -16.19 2.12
CA LEU A 165 -11.09 -16.10 3.25
C LEU A 165 -10.47 -17.47 3.59
N TYR A 166 -11.28 -18.53 3.61
CA TYR A 166 -10.82 -19.89 3.89
C TYR A 166 -9.90 -20.42 2.79
N GLY A 167 -10.26 -20.16 1.54
CA GLY A 167 -9.59 -20.73 0.37
C GLY A 167 -9.83 -22.24 0.22
N SER A 168 -9.12 -22.88 -0.71
CA SER A 168 -9.17 -24.34 -0.84
C SER A 168 -8.53 -25.02 0.37
N GLU A 169 -9.27 -25.88 1.06
CA GLU A 169 -8.77 -26.67 2.20
C GLU A 169 -8.10 -25.83 3.32
N GLY A 170 -8.53 -24.57 3.49
CA GLY A 170 -8.01 -23.71 4.55
C GLY A 170 -6.64 -23.10 4.27
N GLN A 171 -6.20 -23.11 3.01
CA GLN A 171 -4.91 -22.60 2.55
C GLN A 171 -4.57 -21.17 3.03
N TYR A 172 -5.59 -20.34 3.29
CA TYR A 172 -5.38 -18.92 3.61
C TYR A 172 -5.70 -18.58 5.07
N TYR A 173 -6.85 -19.05 5.57
CA TYR A 173 -7.28 -18.77 6.93
C TYR A 173 -8.22 -19.87 7.44
N LEU A 174 -7.86 -20.55 8.53
CA LEU A 174 -8.65 -21.70 9.00
C LEU A 174 -9.85 -21.31 9.86
N ASP A 175 -9.65 -20.37 10.79
CA ASP A 175 -10.71 -19.91 11.68
C ASP A 175 -11.63 -18.93 10.96
N THR A 176 -12.84 -19.37 10.62
CA THR A 176 -13.88 -18.54 9.99
C THR A 176 -15.01 -18.18 10.96
N SER A 177 -14.81 -18.38 12.26
CA SER A 177 -15.78 -17.99 13.29
C SER A 177 -15.90 -16.46 13.37
N ASP A 178 -17.10 -15.97 13.65
CA ASP A 178 -17.38 -14.55 13.81
C ASP A 178 -16.42 -13.89 14.84
N PHE A 179 -16.00 -12.66 14.58
CA PHE A 179 -15.11 -11.88 15.46
C PHE A 179 -15.72 -10.52 15.75
N GLY A 180 -15.79 -10.13 17.02
CA GLY A 180 -16.32 -8.82 17.40
C GLY A 180 -17.77 -8.54 16.95
N GLY A 181 -18.57 -9.60 16.74
CA GLY A 181 -19.94 -9.48 16.21
C GLY A 181 -20.05 -9.37 14.68
N MET A 182 -18.93 -9.47 13.94
CA MET A 182 -18.87 -9.45 12.47
C MET A 182 -18.51 -10.82 11.92
N LYS A 183 -18.79 -11.07 10.64
CA LYS A 183 -18.25 -12.27 9.96
C LYS A 183 -16.74 -12.18 9.87
N ARG A 184 -16.05 -13.32 9.90
CA ARG A 184 -14.57 -13.29 9.92
C ARG A 184 -13.98 -12.58 8.71
N ASN A 185 -14.54 -12.76 7.52
CA ASN A 185 -14.09 -12.06 6.32
C ASN A 185 -14.26 -10.54 6.43
N GLU A 186 -15.28 -10.06 7.15
CA GLU A 186 -15.52 -8.63 7.38
C GLU A 186 -14.51 -8.03 8.36
N ALA A 187 -13.87 -8.83 9.22
CA ALA A 187 -12.80 -8.38 10.12
C ALA A 187 -11.44 -8.14 9.43
N MET A 188 -11.36 -8.37 8.10
CA MET A 188 -10.18 -8.16 7.26
C MET A 188 -10.41 -7.02 6.27
N GLY A 189 -9.37 -6.28 5.88
CA GLY A 189 -9.44 -5.17 4.92
C GLY A 189 -9.51 -3.79 5.54
N TRP A 190 -8.82 -3.59 6.66
CA TRP A 190 -8.81 -2.36 7.42
C TRP A 190 -7.38 -1.87 7.64
N MET A 191 -7.20 -0.57 7.85
CA MET A 191 -5.97 -0.09 8.48
C MET A 191 -5.86 -0.65 9.90
N VAL A 192 -4.68 -1.14 10.27
CA VAL A 192 -4.38 -1.63 11.62
C VAL A 192 -3.33 -0.74 12.24
N GLU A 193 -3.59 -0.27 13.46
CA GLU A 193 -2.65 0.55 14.20
C GLU A 193 -1.77 -0.33 15.10
N VAL A 194 -0.46 -0.12 15.02
CA VAL A 194 0.55 -0.83 15.82
C VAL A 194 1.39 0.17 16.59
N ASP A 195 1.53 -0.06 17.90
CA ASP A 195 2.38 0.78 18.74
C ASP A 195 3.86 0.42 18.56
N ILE A 196 4.67 1.43 18.25
CA ILE A 196 6.11 1.27 18.03
C ILE A 196 6.82 0.87 19.32
N GLN A 197 6.37 1.39 20.48
CA GLN A 197 7.08 1.18 21.74
C GLN A 197 6.90 -0.25 22.25
N SER A 198 5.64 -0.69 22.39
CA SER A 198 5.30 -2.03 22.85
C SER A 198 5.46 -3.10 21.77
N LYS A 199 5.54 -2.72 20.49
CA LYS A 199 5.52 -3.61 19.31
C LYS A 199 4.28 -4.52 19.28
N LYS A 200 3.11 -3.95 19.62
CA LYS A 200 1.84 -4.67 19.67
C LYS A 200 0.79 -3.98 18.82
N PRO A 201 -0.11 -4.74 18.17
CA PRO A 201 -1.26 -4.14 17.52
C PRO A 201 -2.19 -3.57 18.58
N LEU A 202 -2.60 -2.33 18.37
CA LEU A 202 -3.54 -1.63 19.25
C LEU A 202 -4.98 -1.96 18.86
N ARG A 203 -5.31 -1.86 17.56
CA ARG A 203 -6.69 -1.96 17.05
C ARG A 203 -6.74 -1.96 15.53
N LYS A 204 -7.90 -2.34 14.99
CA LYS A 204 -8.34 -2.00 13.63
C LYS A 204 -8.97 -0.60 13.66
N LEU A 205 -8.66 0.24 12.67
CA LEU A 205 -9.23 1.58 12.53
C LEU A 205 -10.51 1.51 11.70
N TRP A 206 -11.57 0.95 12.29
CA TRP A 206 -12.83 0.66 11.59
C TRP A 206 -13.44 1.88 10.89
N GLN A 207 -13.29 3.08 11.46
CA GLN A 207 -13.84 4.31 10.88
C GLN A 207 -13.12 4.78 9.62
N MET A 208 -11.99 4.18 9.25
CA MET A 208 -11.34 4.39 7.94
C MET A 208 -11.97 3.55 6.82
N GLY A 209 -12.96 2.72 7.13
CA GLY A 209 -13.69 1.93 6.14
C GLY A 209 -12.92 0.71 5.64
N ARG A 210 -13.64 -0.20 4.99
CA ARG A 210 -13.13 -1.49 4.50
C ARG A 210 -13.01 -1.52 2.99
N TYR A 211 -11.81 -1.72 2.48
CA TYR A 211 -11.49 -1.85 1.05
C TYR A 211 -10.06 -2.38 0.88
N SER A 212 -9.50 -2.35 -0.34
CA SER A 212 -8.10 -2.73 -0.60
C SER A 212 -7.23 -1.55 -0.16
N HIS A 213 -6.88 -1.48 1.13
CA HIS A 213 -5.98 -0.40 1.56
C HIS A 213 -4.60 -0.73 1.01
N GLU A 214 -4.09 0.11 0.12
CA GLU A 214 -2.70 0.01 -0.29
C GLU A 214 -1.84 0.74 0.73
N ASP A 215 -2.03 2.05 0.87
CA ASP A 215 -1.12 2.93 1.59
C ASP A 215 -1.87 4.15 2.17
N THR A 216 -1.16 4.94 2.96
CA THR A 216 -1.72 6.10 3.63
C THR A 216 -0.73 7.24 3.80
N TYR A 217 -1.26 8.46 3.90
CA TYR A 217 -0.53 9.65 4.34
C TYR A 217 -1.21 10.37 5.51
N CYS A 218 -0.50 10.51 6.62
CA CYS A 218 -0.92 11.10 7.87
C CYS A 218 -0.34 12.50 7.96
N THR A 219 -1.22 13.49 7.92
CA THR A 219 -0.83 14.88 8.10
C THR A 219 -0.09 15.09 9.44
N ARG A 220 0.88 16.01 9.44
CA ARG A 220 1.76 16.25 10.59
C ARG A 220 1.03 16.74 11.85
N ASP A 221 -0.10 17.42 11.67
CA ASP A 221 -0.95 17.84 12.79
C ASP A 221 -1.86 16.72 13.30
N GLY A 222 -1.84 15.54 12.67
CA GLY A 222 -2.63 14.37 13.03
C GLY A 222 -4.12 14.51 12.69
N LYS A 223 -4.52 15.55 11.95
CA LYS A 223 -5.94 15.85 11.72
C LYS A 223 -6.53 15.00 10.59
N PHE A 224 -5.76 14.75 9.55
CA PHE A 224 -6.20 14.02 8.37
C PHE A 224 -5.29 12.83 8.04
N VAL A 225 -5.93 11.78 7.54
CA VAL A 225 -5.30 10.59 6.97
C VAL A 225 -5.86 10.41 5.56
N TYR A 226 -5.01 10.46 4.55
CA TYR A 226 -5.38 10.22 3.15
C TYR A 226 -5.11 8.76 2.81
N LEU A 227 -6.08 8.06 2.26
CA LEU A 227 -6.01 6.60 2.07
C LEU A 227 -6.21 6.24 0.60
N THR A 228 -5.38 5.33 0.12
CA THR A 228 -5.45 4.81 -1.24
C THR A 228 -6.18 3.47 -1.28
N ASP A 229 -6.81 3.21 -2.43
CA ASP A 229 -7.65 2.04 -2.66
C ASP A 229 -7.14 1.32 -3.91
N ASP A 230 -6.34 0.26 -3.73
CA ASP A 230 -5.89 -0.58 -4.84
C ASP A 230 -7.04 -1.47 -5.33
N TYR A 231 -7.88 -0.81 -6.12
CA TYR A 231 -8.90 -1.47 -6.87
C TYR A 231 -9.08 -0.74 -8.17
N GLY A 232 -9.28 -1.49 -9.25
CA GLY A 232 -9.85 -0.88 -10.44
C GLY A 232 -11.23 -0.33 -10.08
N GLY A 233 -11.45 0.97 -10.21
CA GLY A 233 -12.64 1.63 -9.70
C GLY A 233 -12.58 1.90 -8.19
N GLY A 234 -11.38 1.96 -7.63
CA GLY A 234 -11.13 2.40 -6.26
C GLY A 234 -11.41 3.88 -6.07
N VAL A 235 -11.45 4.30 -4.82
CA VAL A 235 -11.80 5.66 -4.42
C VAL A 235 -10.66 6.25 -3.59
N PHE A 236 -10.34 7.52 -3.83
CA PHE A 236 -9.43 8.26 -2.95
C PHE A 236 -10.19 8.72 -1.71
N PHE A 237 -9.78 8.24 -0.54
CA PHE A 237 -10.43 8.54 0.73
C PHE A 237 -9.62 9.52 1.57
N LYS A 238 -10.32 10.23 2.45
CA LYS A 238 -9.74 11.03 3.53
C LYS A 238 -10.50 10.75 4.80
N PHE A 239 -9.79 10.39 5.86
CA PHE A 239 -10.32 10.34 7.20
C PHE A 239 -9.93 11.60 7.96
N GLU A 240 -10.89 12.25 8.60
CA GLU A 240 -10.67 13.38 9.49
C GLU A 240 -10.84 12.92 10.94
N ALA A 241 -9.74 12.88 11.69
CA ALA A 241 -9.75 12.51 13.10
C ALA A 241 -10.56 13.53 13.92
N ALA A 242 -11.39 13.05 14.85
CA ALA A 242 -12.10 13.91 15.79
C ALA A 242 -11.10 14.62 16.72
N ASP A 243 -10.16 13.84 17.27
CA ASP A 243 -9.05 14.31 18.09
C ASP A 243 -7.73 14.07 17.32
N PRO A 244 -6.98 15.13 16.94
CA PRO A 244 -5.80 14.97 16.10
C PRO A 244 -4.75 14.03 16.73
N GLY A 245 -4.33 13.05 15.93
CA GLY A 245 -3.39 11.99 16.35
C GLY A 245 -4.02 10.79 17.04
N ASP A 246 -5.32 10.83 17.36
CA ASP A 246 -6.11 9.66 17.73
C ASP A 246 -7.06 9.29 16.59
N TYR A 247 -6.73 8.23 15.87
CA TYR A 247 -7.44 7.84 14.66
C TYR A 247 -8.64 6.90 14.90
N GLN A 248 -9.05 6.71 16.15
CA GLN A 248 -10.19 5.83 16.50
C GLN A 248 -11.54 6.37 16.03
N GLU A 249 -11.73 7.68 16.19
CA GLU A 249 -13.01 8.35 16.01
C GLU A 249 -12.85 9.53 15.04
N GLY A 250 -13.78 9.69 14.12
CA GLY A 250 -13.71 10.74 13.11
C GLY A 250 -14.78 10.63 12.02
N GLN A 251 -14.45 11.16 10.86
CA GLN A 251 -15.34 11.14 9.69
C GLN A 251 -14.56 10.71 8.46
N LEU A 252 -15.05 9.68 7.77
CA LEU A 252 -14.53 9.22 6.49
C LEU A 252 -15.20 9.98 5.34
N TYR A 253 -14.39 10.40 4.37
CA TYR A 253 -14.85 11.09 3.17
C TYR A 253 -14.32 10.39 1.91
N ALA A 254 -15.14 10.37 0.86
CA ALA A 254 -14.74 9.97 -0.48
C ALA A 254 -14.54 11.18 -1.37
N TYR A 255 -13.48 11.17 -2.18
CA TYR A 255 -13.22 12.25 -3.11
C TYR A 255 -14.14 12.20 -4.34
N LYS A 256 -14.66 13.36 -4.74
CA LYS A 256 -15.34 13.57 -6.01
C LYS A 256 -14.68 14.72 -6.75
N GLN A 257 -13.99 14.39 -7.83
CA GLN A 257 -13.30 15.31 -8.70
C GLN A 257 -14.27 16.23 -9.44
N GLY A 258 -13.87 17.48 -9.65
CA GLY A 258 -14.54 18.40 -10.58
C GLY A 258 -14.58 17.85 -12.00
N ILE A 259 -15.59 18.25 -12.77
CA ILE A 259 -15.81 17.75 -14.14
C ILE A 259 -14.67 18.06 -15.11
N ASP A 260 -13.94 19.16 -14.87
CA ASP A 260 -12.76 19.60 -15.63
C ASP A 260 -11.45 18.95 -15.14
N GLY A 261 -11.55 18.04 -14.16
CA GLY A 261 -10.42 17.39 -13.52
C GLY A 261 -9.71 18.25 -12.48
N GLN A 262 -10.16 19.49 -12.23
CA GLN A 262 -9.52 20.43 -11.31
C GLN A 262 -10.32 20.55 -10.01
N GLY A 263 -9.64 20.39 -8.88
CA GLY A 263 -10.28 20.38 -7.56
C GLY A 263 -11.41 19.35 -7.46
N GLY A 264 -12.22 19.51 -6.41
CA GLY A 264 -13.30 18.58 -6.12
C GLY A 264 -13.94 18.84 -4.77
N GLU A 265 -14.80 17.92 -4.36
CA GLU A 265 -15.48 17.92 -3.07
C GLU A 265 -15.21 16.62 -2.30
N TRP A 266 -15.18 16.73 -0.98
CA TRP A 266 -15.09 15.60 -0.07
C TRP A 266 -16.49 15.22 0.40
N LEU A 267 -16.97 14.05 0.00
CA LEU A 267 -18.30 13.55 0.31
C LEU A 267 -18.27 12.74 1.60
N PRO A 268 -18.99 13.14 2.67
CA PRO A 268 -18.99 12.38 3.91
C PRO A 268 -19.71 11.04 3.73
N LEU A 269 -19.09 9.96 4.20
CA LEU A 269 -19.73 8.65 4.28
C LEU A 269 -20.61 8.57 5.54
N PRO A 270 -21.75 7.86 5.50
CA PRO A 270 -22.41 7.39 6.70
C PRO A 270 -21.45 6.51 7.52
N MET A 271 -21.34 6.77 8.82
CA MET A 271 -20.35 6.13 9.71
C MET A 271 -20.90 4.88 10.43
N GLU A 272 -22.09 4.40 10.04
CA GLU A 272 -22.63 3.12 10.52
C GLU A 272 -21.76 1.96 10.00
N MET A 273 -21.57 0.91 10.81
CA MET A 273 -20.65 -0.19 10.48
C MET A 273 -20.95 -0.86 9.14
N ASP A 274 -22.23 -1.04 8.77
CA ASP A 274 -22.62 -1.59 7.46
C ASP A 274 -22.11 -0.72 6.30
N SER A 275 -22.12 0.60 6.48
CA SER A 275 -21.58 1.53 5.48
C SER A 275 -20.06 1.45 5.42
N LEU A 276 -19.36 1.28 6.55
CA LEU A 276 -17.91 1.15 6.60
C LEU A 276 -17.42 -0.20 6.02
N ILE A 277 -18.12 -1.31 6.28
CA ILE A 277 -17.85 -2.62 5.66
C ILE A 277 -17.99 -2.56 4.14
N HIS A 278 -18.88 -1.69 3.64
CA HIS A 278 -19.16 -1.49 2.22
C HIS A 278 -18.70 -0.12 1.70
N ALA A 279 -17.65 0.46 2.30
CA ALA A 279 -17.25 1.86 2.09
C ALA A 279 -17.08 2.24 0.62
N ARG A 280 -16.38 1.42 -0.18
CA ARG A 280 -16.23 1.65 -1.63
C ARG A 280 -17.59 1.71 -2.35
N HIS A 281 -18.49 0.76 -2.09
CA HIS A 281 -19.81 0.76 -2.73
C HIS A 281 -20.70 1.91 -2.27
N VAL A 282 -20.60 2.33 -1.01
CA VAL A 282 -21.28 3.52 -0.49
C VAL A 282 -20.74 4.77 -1.18
N ALA A 283 -19.43 4.92 -1.29
CA ALA A 283 -18.77 6.03 -1.98
C ALA A 283 -19.25 6.15 -3.44
N HIS A 284 -19.35 5.03 -4.18
CA HIS A 284 -19.89 5.07 -5.54
C HIS A 284 -21.33 5.58 -5.57
N ARG A 285 -22.20 5.12 -4.66
CA ARG A 285 -23.62 5.55 -4.60
C ARG A 285 -23.80 7.03 -4.30
N ILE A 286 -22.88 7.63 -3.56
CA ILE A 286 -22.90 9.07 -3.28
C ILE A 286 -22.18 9.91 -4.35
N GLY A 287 -21.63 9.27 -5.39
CA GLY A 287 -21.07 9.93 -6.57
C GLY A 287 -19.56 10.14 -6.53
N ALA A 288 -18.82 9.36 -5.73
CA ALA A 288 -17.36 9.45 -5.68
C ALA A 288 -16.70 9.18 -7.04
N THR A 289 -15.50 9.72 -7.20
CA THR A 289 -14.68 9.49 -8.39
C THR A 289 -14.02 8.12 -8.34
N LEU A 290 -14.07 7.43 -9.48
CA LEU A 290 -13.49 6.12 -9.72
C LEU A 290 -12.09 6.29 -10.30
N PHE A 291 -11.11 5.85 -9.54
CA PHE A 291 -9.70 5.82 -9.93
C PHE A 291 -9.27 4.41 -10.34
N LYS A 292 -8.03 4.26 -10.80
CA LYS A 292 -7.49 2.98 -11.28
C LYS A 292 -6.34 2.55 -10.38
N SER A 293 -6.63 1.65 -9.43
CA SER A 293 -5.61 0.99 -8.60
C SER A 293 -4.66 2.02 -8.00
N HIS A 294 -5.19 2.84 -7.09
CA HIS A 294 -4.37 3.76 -6.33
C HIS A 294 -3.47 2.92 -5.42
N GLU A 295 -2.17 2.97 -5.71
CA GLU A 295 -1.14 2.31 -4.95
C GLU A 295 -0.61 3.28 -3.86
N TRP A 296 0.71 3.35 -3.72
CA TRP A 296 1.41 4.12 -2.70
C TRP A 296 1.18 5.62 -2.81
N ILE A 297 1.22 6.29 -1.66
CA ILE A 297 1.04 7.73 -1.53
C ILE A 297 2.17 8.35 -0.73
N ASP A 298 2.68 9.49 -1.17
CA ASP A 298 3.66 10.27 -0.40
C ASP A 298 3.40 11.78 -0.57
N ALA A 299 3.94 12.59 0.33
CA ALA A 299 3.77 14.03 0.34
C ALA A 299 5.08 14.79 0.16
N HIS A 300 5.07 15.78 -0.73
CA HIS A 300 6.20 16.68 -0.89
C HIS A 300 5.72 18.11 -1.20
N ASN A 301 6.28 19.10 -0.50
CA ASN A 301 5.95 20.53 -0.66
C ASN A 301 4.45 20.84 -0.62
N GLY A 302 3.72 20.17 0.28
CA GLY A 302 2.28 20.38 0.48
C GLY A 302 1.38 19.73 -0.56
N LYS A 303 1.93 18.89 -1.44
CA LYS A 303 1.19 18.10 -2.44
C LYS A 303 1.30 16.62 -2.11
N LEU A 304 0.26 15.86 -2.43
CA LEU A 304 0.28 14.39 -2.38
C LEU A 304 0.55 13.83 -3.77
N TYR A 305 1.37 12.79 -3.83
CA TYR A 305 1.74 12.07 -5.03
C TYR A 305 1.25 10.63 -4.87
N ILE A 306 0.40 10.17 -5.79
CA ILE A 306 -0.26 8.87 -5.68
C ILE A 306 0.10 8.05 -6.92
N ALA A 307 0.61 6.85 -6.74
CA ALA A 307 0.84 5.94 -7.85
C ALA A 307 -0.48 5.29 -8.32
N GLU A 308 -0.65 5.17 -9.63
CA GLU A 308 -1.71 4.37 -10.26
C GLU A 308 -1.05 3.30 -11.13
N SER A 309 -1.28 2.02 -10.81
CA SER A 309 -0.55 0.88 -11.41
C SER A 309 -0.93 0.58 -12.87
N GLY A 310 -2.01 1.20 -13.38
CA GLY A 310 -2.49 1.00 -14.74
C GLY A 310 -3.38 -0.25 -14.90
N GLY A 311 -3.39 -0.84 -16.10
CA GLY A 311 -4.20 -2.00 -16.48
C GLY A 311 -5.46 -1.69 -17.32
N SER A 312 -6.08 -2.76 -17.82
CA SER A 312 -7.33 -2.73 -18.59
C SER A 312 -8.53 -3.05 -17.69
N ARG A 313 -9.61 -2.27 -17.78
CA ARG A 313 -10.82 -2.53 -16.98
C ARG A 313 -12.08 -1.89 -17.56
N ASP A 314 -13.19 -2.60 -17.45
CA ASP A 314 -14.56 -2.11 -17.64
C ASP A 314 -15.15 -1.62 -16.30
N TYR A 315 -15.62 -0.37 -16.27
CA TYR A 315 -16.16 0.31 -15.08
C TYR A 315 -17.70 0.38 -15.08
N SER A 316 -18.38 -0.30 -16.00
CA SER A 316 -19.83 -0.18 -16.20
C SER A 316 -20.63 -0.43 -14.92
N LYS A 317 -20.26 -1.43 -14.11
CA LYS A 317 -20.94 -1.73 -12.83
C LYS A 317 -20.74 -0.65 -11.78
N ASP A 318 -19.58 0.01 -11.77
CA ASP A 318 -19.28 1.06 -10.80
C ASP A 318 -20.00 2.36 -11.14
N ILE A 319 -20.11 2.65 -12.43
CA ILE A 319 -20.88 3.77 -12.96
C ILE A 319 -22.37 3.54 -12.74
N GLU A 320 -22.88 2.32 -12.99
CA GLU A 320 -24.26 1.96 -12.67
C GLU A 320 -24.57 2.14 -11.18
N ARG A 321 -23.57 1.89 -10.31
CA ARG A 321 -23.68 2.12 -8.87
C ARG A 321 -23.70 3.61 -8.51
N GLY A 322 -23.25 4.51 -9.39
CA GLY A 322 -23.28 5.97 -9.22
C GLY A 322 -21.92 6.65 -9.31
N GLY A 323 -20.82 5.89 -9.40
CA GLY A 323 -19.48 6.47 -9.49
C GLY A 323 -19.22 7.15 -10.83
N THR A 324 -18.24 8.06 -10.87
CA THR A 324 -17.82 8.74 -12.11
C THR A 324 -16.33 8.50 -12.34
N LEU A 325 -15.93 8.08 -13.53
CA LEU A 325 -14.51 7.92 -13.87
C LEU A 325 -13.72 9.21 -13.60
N ALA A 326 -12.49 9.08 -13.09
CA ALA A 326 -11.59 10.21 -13.00
C ALA A 326 -11.41 10.88 -14.37
N HIS A 327 -11.31 12.20 -14.40
CA HIS A 327 -11.27 12.99 -15.63
C HIS A 327 -10.22 12.48 -16.61
N HIS A 328 -9.03 12.12 -16.11
CA HIS A 328 -7.94 11.63 -16.95
C HIS A 328 -8.24 10.25 -17.57
N LEU A 329 -9.07 9.40 -16.94
CA LEU A 329 -9.46 8.09 -17.45
C LEU A 329 -10.51 8.17 -18.56
N GLN A 330 -11.13 9.34 -18.72
CA GLN A 330 -12.11 9.60 -19.78
C GLN A 330 -11.47 10.13 -21.07
N GLN A 331 -10.13 10.31 -21.08
CA GLN A 331 -9.41 10.90 -22.20
C GLN A 331 -8.71 9.83 -23.05
N ASP A 332 -8.53 10.13 -24.33
CA ASP A 332 -7.63 9.36 -25.20
C ASP A 332 -6.17 9.50 -24.73
N PRO A 333 -5.34 8.46 -24.87
CA PRO A 333 -5.63 7.16 -25.48
C PRO A 333 -6.18 6.12 -24.48
N LEU A 334 -6.54 6.53 -23.26
CA LEU A 334 -6.86 5.62 -22.16
C LEU A 334 -8.29 5.11 -22.26
N TYR A 335 -9.22 5.96 -22.70
CA TYR A 335 -10.62 5.61 -22.83
C TYR A 335 -10.89 4.82 -24.12
N MET A 336 -11.34 3.58 -23.97
CA MET A 336 -11.62 2.66 -25.09
C MET A 336 -13.10 2.68 -25.53
N GLY A 337 -13.92 3.53 -24.91
CA GLY A 337 -15.38 3.51 -25.07
C GLY A 337 -16.07 2.52 -24.12
N ASN A 338 -17.40 2.62 -24.02
CA ASN A 338 -18.23 1.75 -23.16
C ASN A 338 -17.70 1.60 -21.73
N ASN A 339 -17.30 2.72 -21.10
CA ASN A 339 -16.77 2.74 -19.74
C ASN A 339 -15.51 1.87 -19.52
N THR A 340 -14.83 1.49 -20.60
CA THR A 340 -13.62 0.67 -20.56
C THR A 340 -12.39 1.53 -20.75
N THR A 341 -11.35 1.25 -19.98
CA THR A 341 -10.06 1.94 -20.09
C THR A 341 -8.91 0.96 -20.28
N TYR A 342 -7.86 1.39 -20.98
CA TYR A 342 -6.61 0.67 -21.14
C TYR A 342 -5.43 1.60 -20.84
N ASP A 343 -4.73 1.32 -19.75
CA ASP A 343 -3.54 2.08 -19.34
C ASP A 343 -2.35 1.12 -19.12
N PRO A 344 -1.50 0.88 -20.12
CA PRO A 344 -0.42 -0.09 -19.97
C PRO A 344 0.74 0.36 -19.08
N TYR A 345 0.79 1.63 -18.67
CA TYR A 345 1.97 2.21 -18.02
C TYR A 345 1.70 2.78 -16.62
N GLY A 346 0.44 3.04 -16.29
CA GLY A 346 0.12 3.72 -15.04
C GLY A 346 0.60 5.18 -15.05
N ARG A 347 0.63 5.81 -13.87
CA ARG A 347 1.11 7.20 -13.68
C ARG A 347 1.32 7.54 -12.22
N ILE A 348 1.86 8.74 -11.97
CA ILE A 348 1.78 9.42 -10.68
C ILE A 348 0.75 10.55 -10.81
N LEU A 349 -0.28 10.49 -9.99
CA LEU A 349 -1.23 11.59 -9.79
C LEU A 349 -0.67 12.58 -8.78
N VAL A 350 -1.10 13.84 -8.91
CA VAL A 350 -0.78 14.90 -7.95
C VAL A 350 -2.08 15.47 -7.42
N PHE A 351 -2.19 15.55 -6.09
CA PHE A 351 -3.31 16.15 -5.39
C PHE A 351 -2.80 17.34 -4.55
N ASP A 352 -3.47 18.49 -4.70
CA ASP A 352 -3.08 19.79 -4.15
C ASP A 352 -3.94 20.22 -2.96
#